data_AF-A0AAV8Y5J1-F1
#
_entry.id   AF-A0AAV8Y5J1-F1
#
_cell.length_a   1.000
_cell.length_b   1.000
_cell.length_c   1.000
_cell.angle_alpha   90.00
_cell.angle_beta   90.00
_cell.angle_gamma   90.00
#
_symmetry.space_group_name_H-M   'P 1'
#
loop_
_entity.id
_entity.type
_entity.pdbx_description
1 polymer ?
#
loop_
_entity_poly.entity_id
_entity_poly.type
_entity_poly.pdbx_seq_one_letter_code
_entity_poly.pdbx_strand_id
1 'polypeptide(L)'
;MENQKTLLSADILHTLKCSICDNFLTVPPITITSIYGNEWKCGRCASVMTELNIPAIMFELIAVNLKFPCIYTNCDEDLAWGDVKDHEKSCPYQPMKCPCGETVEMHSCHMHFRQHHPEIISKDSTIMENPEYSQFHTRLILNNDIPFLVYILCDRKADIKVS
;
A
#
# COMPACT_ATOMS: atom_id res chain seq x y z
N MET A 1 -8.83 -20.23 17.83
CA MET A 1 -7.64 -20.89 17.26
C MET A 1 -6.96 -19.84 16.38
N GLU A 2 -5.86 -19.26 16.84
CA GLU A 2 -5.10 -18.32 16.01
C GLU A 2 -4.44 -19.11 14.88
N ASN A 3 -4.82 -18.78 13.65
CA ASN A 3 -4.29 -19.42 12.45
C ASN A 3 -2.92 -18.79 12.17
N GLN A 4 -1.86 -19.55 12.37
CA GLN A 4 -0.48 -19.07 12.23
C GLN A 4 -0.17 -18.90 10.74
N LYS A 5 -0.22 -17.65 10.24
CA LYS A 5 0.05 -17.34 8.83
C LYS A 5 1.53 -17.56 8.50
N THR A 6 1.82 -18.27 7.40
CA THR A 6 3.17 -18.75 7.04
C THR A 6 3.90 -17.76 6.14
N LEU A 7 5.21 -17.57 6.39
CA LEU A 7 6.12 -16.81 5.52
C LEU A 7 6.66 -17.72 4.40
N LEU A 8 6.68 -17.21 3.17
CA LEU A 8 7.18 -17.94 2.00
C LEU A 8 8.70 -17.76 1.82
N SER A 9 9.35 -18.72 1.14
CA SER A 9 10.74 -18.54 0.71
C SER A 9 10.83 -17.49 -0.42
N ALA A 10 11.98 -16.85 -0.55
CA ALA A 10 12.22 -15.83 -1.58
C ALA A 10 11.98 -16.38 -3.00
N ASP A 11 12.44 -17.59 -3.30
CA ASP A 11 12.26 -18.22 -4.61
C ASP A 11 10.79 -18.40 -4.97
N ILE A 12 9.96 -18.82 -4.01
CA ILE A 12 8.51 -18.97 -4.23
C ILE A 12 7.87 -17.60 -4.42
N LEU A 13 8.22 -16.60 -3.60
CA LEU A 13 7.70 -15.25 -3.73
C LEU A 13 7.98 -14.64 -5.12
N HIS A 14 9.16 -14.90 -5.69
CA HIS A 14 9.50 -14.45 -7.04
C HIS A 14 8.61 -15.05 -8.12
N THR A 15 8.06 -16.25 -7.92
CA THR A 15 7.12 -16.88 -8.86
C THR A 15 5.67 -16.39 -8.70
N LEU A 16 5.32 -15.81 -7.55
CA LEU A 16 3.94 -15.37 -7.23
C LEU A 16 3.71 -13.91 -7.62
N LYS A 17 4.05 -13.55 -8.86
CA LYS A 17 3.94 -12.20 -9.38
C LYS A 17 2.92 -12.08 -10.50
N CYS A 18 2.31 -10.91 -10.58
CA CYS A 18 1.42 -10.51 -11.66
C CYS A 18 2.22 -10.29 -12.95
N SER A 19 1.85 -10.93 -14.06
CA SER A 19 2.51 -10.76 -15.36
C SER A 19 2.35 -9.35 -15.95
N ILE A 20 1.43 -8.54 -15.42
CA ILE A 20 1.12 -7.19 -15.92
C ILE A 20 1.82 -6.10 -15.12
N CYS A 21 1.80 -6.18 -13.78
CA CYS A 21 2.33 -5.12 -12.92
C CYS A 21 3.54 -5.55 -12.07
N ASP A 22 4.00 -6.80 -12.20
CA ASP A 22 5.13 -7.41 -11.48
C ASP A 22 5.03 -7.43 -9.94
N ASN A 23 3.94 -6.91 -9.38
CA ASN A 23 3.63 -6.99 -7.96
C ASN A 23 3.18 -8.41 -7.58
N PHE A 24 3.32 -8.75 -6.29
CA PHE A 24 2.85 -10.03 -5.76
C PHE A 24 1.35 -10.24 -6.05
N LEU A 25 0.94 -11.50 -6.18
CA LEU A 25 -0.45 -11.89 -6.40
C LEU A 25 -1.28 -11.78 -5.10
N THR A 26 -1.36 -10.57 -4.53
CA THR A 26 -1.95 -10.29 -3.22
C THR A 26 -3.33 -9.64 -3.24
N VAL A 27 -3.78 -9.18 -4.41
CA VAL A 27 -5.04 -8.46 -4.56
C VAL A 27 -5.98 -9.26 -5.44
N PRO A 28 -7.12 -9.77 -4.93
CA PRO A 28 -8.10 -10.47 -5.75
C PRO A 28 -8.90 -9.52 -6.67
N PRO A 29 -9.50 -10.05 -7.75
CA PRO A 29 -9.43 -11.44 -8.18
C PRO A 29 -8.08 -11.78 -8.84
N ILE A 30 -7.62 -13.01 -8.61
CA ILE A 30 -6.44 -13.59 -9.27
C ILE A 30 -6.94 -14.44 -10.44
N THR A 31 -6.40 -14.20 -11.64
CA THR A 31 -6.80 -14.91 -12.85
C THR A 31 -5.60 -15.43 -13.62
N ILE A 32 -5.70 -16.65 -14.14
CA ILE A 32 -4.75 -17.21 -15.09
C ILE A 32 -5.03 -16.60 -16.47
N THR A 33 -3.97 -16.06 -17.10
CA THR A 33 -4.06 -15.34 -18.37
C THR A 33 -3.45 -16.07 -19.55
N SER A 34 -2.73 -17.17 -19.30
CA SER A 34 -2.04 -17.99 -20.30
C SER A 34 -2.63 -19.40 -20.38
N ILE A 35 -2.68 -19.97 -21.59
CA ILE A 35 -3.09 -21.36 -21.84
C ILE A 35 -2.21 -22.37 -21.10
N TYR A 36 -0.94 -22.03 -20.83
CA TYR A 36 0.03 -22.89 -20.17
C TYR A 36 0.00 -22.74 -18.63
N GLY A 37 -0.83 -21.83 -18.10
CA GLY A 37 -0.98 -21.65 -16.65
C GLY A 37 0.21 -20.97 -15.96
N ASN A 38 1.17 -20.44 -16.72
CA ASN A 38 2.37 -19.79 -16.19
C ASN A 38 2.24 -18.28 -16.01
N GLU A 39 1.17 -17.66 -16.51
CA GLU A 39 0.93 -16.22 -16.38
C GLU A 39 -0.36 -15.94 -15.62
N TRP A 40 -0.24 -15.00 -14.69
CA TRP A 40 -1.22 -14.73 -13.66
C TRP A 40 -1.41 -13.22 -13.54
N LYS A 41 -2.65 -12.80 -13.34
CA LYS A 41 -3.04 -11.40 -13.21
C LYS A 41 -3.72 -11.18 -11.87
N CYS A 42 -3.35 -10.11 -11.18
CA CYS A 42 -4.00 -9.70 -9.94
C CYS A 42 -5.12 -8.67 -10.18
N GLY A 43 -5.94 -8.46 -9.15
CA GLY A 43 -7.07 -7.55 -9.17
C GLY A 43 -6.72 -6.07 -9.32
N ARG A 44 -5.46 -5.67 -9.08
CA ARG A 44 -4.97 -4.33 -9.47
C ARG A 44 -5.08 -4.10 -10.97
N CYS A 45 -4.94 -5.17 -11.75
CA CYS A 45 -4.95 -5.15 -13.21
C CYS A 45 -6.27 -5.69 -13.78
N ALA A 46 -7.35 -5.73 -12.98
CA ALA A 46 -8.63 -6.31 -13.40
C ALA A 46 -9.20 -5.65 -14.68
N SER A 47 -8.89 -4.38 -14.93
CA SER A 47 -9.32 -3.65 -16.14
C SER A 47 -8.53 -4.02 -17.41
N VAL A 48 -7.40 -4.70 -17.29
CA VAL A 48 -6.58 -5.09 -18.45
C VAL A 48 -7.15 -6.35 -19.05
N MET A 49 -7.59 -6.28 -20.31
CA MET A 49 -8.07 -7.45 -21.05
C MET A 49 -6.90 -8.32 -21.49
N THR A 50 -7.06 -9.62 -21.29
CA THR A 50 -6.10 -10.66 -21.65
C THR A 50 -6.83 -11.75 -22.43
N GLU A 51 -6.10 -12.56 -23.20
CA GLU A 51 -6.67 -13.64 -24.03
C GLU A 51 -7.51 -14.62 -23.19
N LEU A 52 -7.06 -14.93 -21.97
CA LEU A 52 -7.78 -15.72 -20.97
C LEU A 52 -7.93 -14.97 -19.65
N ASN A 53 -8.97 -15.32 -18.91
CA ASN A 53 -9.32 -14.75 -17.61
C ASN A 53 -9.93 -15.82 -16.69
N ILE A 54 -9.21 -16.91 -16.47
CA ILE A 54 -9.72 -18.05 -15.67
C ILE A 54 -9.45 -17.77 -14.19
N PRO A 55 -10.47 -17.71 -13.30
CA PRO A 55 -10.25 -17.45 -11.88
C PRO A 55 -9.38 -18.52 -11.21
N ALA A 56 -8.36 -18.10 -10.47
CA ALA A 56 -7.44 -18.96 -9.74
C ALA A 56 -7.92 -19.23 -8.30
N ILE A 57 -9.17 -19.69 -8.14
CA ILE A 57 -9.84 -19.82 -6.82
C ILE A 57 -9.03 -20.66 -5.83
N MET A 58 -8.42 -21.76 -6.29
CA MET A 58 -7.61 -22.62 -5.43
C MET A 58 -6.39 -21.90 -4.86
N PHE A 59 -5.76 -21.02 -5.65
CA PHE A 59 -4.67 -20.20 -5.15
C PHE A 59 -5.17 -19.22 -4.09
N GLU A 60 -6.27 -18.52 -4.34
CA GLU A 60 -6.83 -17.56 -3.37
C GLU A 60 -7.15 -18.23 -2.03
N LEU A 61 -7.74 -19.44 -2.05
CA LEU A 61 -8.05 -20.22 -0.85
C LEU A 61 -6.81 -20.63 -0.04
N ILE A 62 -5.67 -20.83 -0.71
CA ILE A 62 -4.40 -21.12 -0.01
C ILE A 62 -3.78 -19.80 0.47
N ALA A 63 -3.82 -18.77 -0.36
CA ALA A 63 -3.15 -17.49 -0.14
C ALA A 63 -3.64 -16.75 1.11
N VAL A 64 -4.91 -16.92 1.53
CA VAL A 64 -5.40 -16.33 2.80
C VAL A 64 -4.62 -16.77 4.04
N ASN A 65 -3.89 -17.89 3.97
CA ASN A 65 -3.04 -18.41 5.06
C ASN A 65 -1.57 -17.97 4.95
N LEU A 66 -1.22 -17.19 3.93
CA LEU A 66 0.14 -16.76 3.64
C LEU A 66 0.36 -15.32 4.06
N LYS A 67 1.62 -15.00 4.36
CA LYS A 67 2.12 -13.63 4.47
C LYS A 67 2.95 -13.24 3.26
N PHE A 68 2.85 -11.97 2.90
CA PHE A 68 3.60 -11.36 1.81
C PHE A 68 4.29 -10.11 2.34
N PRO A 69 5.54 -9.86 1.93
CA PRO A 69 6.19 -8.60 2.25
C PRO A 69 5.45 -7.45 1.55
N CYS A 70 5.48 -6.27 2.16
CA CYS A 70 5.02 -5.05 1.53
C CYS A 70 5.75 -4.82 0.19
N ILE A 71 5.04 -4.26 -0.80
CA ILE A 71 5.63 -3.95 -2.11
C ILE A 71 6.61 -2.76 -2.05
N TYR A 72 6.56 -1.96 -1.00
CA TYR A 72 7.43 -0.80 -0.82
C TYR A 72 8.72 -1.23 -0.11
N THR A 73 9.87 -1.03 -0.76
CA THR A 73 11.18 -1.58 -0.35
C THR A 73 11.64 -1.19 1.05
N ASN A 74 11.17 -0.06 1.56
CA ASN A 74 11.55 0.45 2.88
C ASN A 74 10.58 0.01 3.99
N CYS A 75 9.56 -0.79 3.66
CA CYS A 75 8.61 -1.34 4.60
C CYS A 75 8.92 -2.82 4.88
N ASP A 76 9.33 -3.12 6.11
CA ASP A 76 9.66 -4.48 6.57
C ASP A 76 8.43 -5.27 7.08
N GLU A 77 7.20 -4.81 6.79
CA GLU A 77 5.99 -5.49 7.26
C GLU A 77 5.64 -6.71 6.40
N ASP A 78 5.50 -7.86 7.07
CA ASP A 78 4.92 -9.08 6.50
C ASP A 78 3.41 -9.12 6.76
N LEU A 79 2.65 -8.94 5.69
CA LEU A 79 1.21 -8.69 5.73
C LEU A 79 0.46 -9.94 5.31
N ALA A 80 -0.69 -10.20 5.93
CA ALA A 80 -1.55 -11.25 5.41
C ALA A 80 -2.11 -10.86 4.05
N TRP A 81 -2.31 -11.84 3.18
CA TRP A 81 -2.79 -11.63 1.81
C TRP A 81 -3.97 -10.66 1.68
N GLY A 82 -5.00 -10.78 2.53
CA GLY A 82 -6.17 -9.89 2.52
C GLY A 82 -5.91 -8.45 2.99
N ASP A 83 -4.86 -8.23 3.78
CA ASP A 83 -4.55 -6.95 4.42
C ASP A 83 -3.60 -6.10 3.54
N VAL A 84 -2.92 -6.71 2.58
CA VAL A 84 -1.90 -6.06 1.73
C VAL A 84 -2.46 -4.82 1.02
N LYS A 85 -3.64 -4.93 0.40
CA LYS A 85 -4.25 -3.82 -0.34
C LYS A 85 -4.52 -2.60 0.53
N ASP A 86 -4.93 -2.83 1.77
CA ASP A 86 -5.27 -1.73 2.68
C ASP A 86 -4.02 -1.13 3.31
N HIS A 87 -3.03 -1.96 3.67
CA HIS A 87 -1.71 -1.48 4.06
C HIS A 87 -1.08 -0.63 2.96
N GLU A 88 -1.14 -1.03 1.69
CA GLU A 88 -0.56 -0.26 0.56
C GLU A 88 -1.08 1.18 0.50
N LYS A 89 -2.32 1.45 0.95
CA LYS A 89 -2.93 2.80 0.96
C LYS A 89 -2.47 3.66 2.13
N SER A 90 -2.02 3.04 3.22
CA SER A 90 -1.61 3.72 4.45
C SER A 90 -0.13 3.51 4.78
N CYS A 91 0.61 2.83 3.91
CA CYS A 91 2.01 2.51 4.15
C CYS A 91 2.81 3.81 4.30
N PRO A 92 3.60 3.98 5.37
CA PRO A 92 4.46 5.15 5.55
C PRO A 92 5.48 5.33 4.42
N TYR A 93 5.81 4.25 3.71
CA TYR A 93 6.76 4.24 2.59
C TYR A 93 6.07 4.31 1.23
N GLN A 94 4.74 4.47 1.19
CA GLN A 94 4.04 4.70 -0.06
C GLN A 94 4.54 6.00 -0.71
N PRO A 95 4.92 5.97 -2.00
CA PRO A 95 5.32 7.17 -2.72
C PRO A 95 4.10 8.06 -2.98
N MET A 96 4.28 9.36 -2.80
CA MET A 96 3.31 10.40 -3.12
C MET A 96 3.93 11.40 -4.09
N LYS A 97 3.17 11.77 -5.12
CA LYS A 97 3.60 12.76 -6.10
C LYS A 97 3.28 14.17 -5.60
N CYS A 98 4.33 14.93 -5.34
CA CYS A 98 4.25 16.35 -5.01
C CYS A 98 3.72 17.16 -6.22
N PRO A 99 2.95 18.24 -6.00
CA PRO A 99 2.60 19.19 -7.07
C PRO A 99 3.83 19.80 -7.77
N CYS A 100 4.97 19.86 -7.08
CA CYS A 100 6.27 20.26 -7.60
C CYS A 100 6.92 19.26 -8.56
N GLY A 101 6.36 18.07 -8.73
CA GLY A 101 6.87 17.01 -9.60
C GLY A 101 7.75 15.97 -8.91
N GLU A 102 8.27 16.25 -7.71
CA GLU A 102 9.04 15.29 -6.92
C GLU A 102 8.16 14.15 -6.38
N THR A 103 8.74 12.96 -6.22
CA THR A 103 8.10 11.84 -5.53
C THR A 103 8.70 11.71 -4.15
N VAL A 104 7.85 11.74 -3.12
CA VAL A 104 8.28 11.70 -1.72
C VAL A 104 7.55 10.59 -0.99
N GLU A 105 8.24 9.94 -0.05
CA GLU A 105 7.59 8.94 0.81
C GLU A 105 6.61 9.60 1.77
N MET A 106 5.55 8.87 2.11
CA MET A 106 4.47 9.36 2.96
C MET A 106 4.98 9.89 4.30
N HIS A 107 5.91 9.21 4.96
CA HIS A 107 6.45 9.63 6.26
C HIS A 107 7.28 10.92 6.18
N SER A 108 7.93 11.18 5.03
CA SER A 108 8.82 12.33 4.85
C SER A 108 8.14 13.53 4.19
N CYS A 109 6.86 13.42 3.82
CA CYS A 109 6.19 14.49 3.09
C CYS A 109 6.15 15.79 3.90
N HIS A 110 5.91 15.72 5.22
CA HIS A 110 5.91 16.90 6.09
C HIS A 110 7.22 17.68 6.03
N MET A 111 8.37 16.99 6.08
CA MET A 111 9.68 17.64 6.00
C MET A 111 9.88 18.28 4.63
N HIS A 112 9.53 17.56 3.56
CA HIS A 112 9.60 18.09 2.20
C HIS A 112 8.78 19.38 2.04
N PHE A 113 7.50 19.38 2.48
CA PHE A 113 6.65 20.58 2.40
C PHE A 113 7.23 21.74 3.22
N ARG A 114 7.83 21.48 4.39
CA ARG A 114 8.48 22.54 5.20
C ARG A 114 9.70 23.16 4.53
N GLN A 115 10.47 22.35 3.82
CA GLN A 115 11.72 22.79 3.20
C GLN A 115 11.50 23.44 1.84
N HIS A 116 10.60 22.87 1.04
CA HIS A 116 10.44 23.24 -0.37
C HIS A 116 9.19 24.06 -0.65
N HIS A 117 8.19 24.03 0.24
CA HIS A 117 6.93 24.77 0.10
C HIS A 117 6.49 25.46 1.40
N PRO A 118 7.37 26.23 2.07
CA PRO A 118 7.04 26.89 3.33
C PRO A 118 5.86 27.87 3.22
N GLU A 119 5.59 28.41 2.02
CA GLU A 119 4.54 29.39 1.73
C GLU A 119 3.13 28.81 1.73
N ILE A 120 2.98 27.50 1.50
CA ILE A 120 1.66 26.84 1.50
C ILE A 120 1.32 26.19 2.85
N ILE A 121 2.20 26.37 3.85
CA ILE A 121 1.98 25.89 5.21
C ILE A 121 1.18 26.91 6.03
N SER A 122 -0.09 26.60 6.33
CA SER A 122 -0.92 27.42 7.23
C SER A 122 -0.42 27.30 8.68
N LYS A 123 -0.24 28.45 9.35
CA LYS A 123 0.08 28.50 10.79
C LYS A 123 -1.15 28.41 11.68
N ASP A 124 -2.33 28.75 11.14
CA ASP A 124 -3.61 28.64 11.81
C ASP A 124 -4.29 27.34 11.38
N SER A 125 -4.30 26.35 12.26
CA SER A 125 -5.03 25.09 12.06
C SER A 125 -6.05 24.92 13.18
N THR A 126 -7.34 24.91 12.83
CA THR A 126 -8.38 24.41 13.74
C THR A 126 -8.41 22.90 13.59
N ILE A 127 -7.78 22.19 14.53
CA ILE A 127 -7.77 20.72 14.56
C ILE A 127 -9.06 20.26 15.25
N MET A 128 -9.94 19.57 14.53
CA MET A 128 -11.04 18.82 15.16
C MET A 128 -10.51 17.46 15.58
N GLU A 129 -10.29 17.25 16.87
CA GLU A 129 -9.85 15.96 17.41
C GLU A 129 -11.04 15.00 17.48
N ASN A 130 -10.91 13.82 16.85
CA ASN A 130 -11.78 12.68 17.12
C ASN A 130 -11.07 11.79 18.15
N PRO A 131 -11.55 11.73 19.41
CA PRO A 131 -10.84 11.06 20.51
C PRO A 131 -10.69 9.54 20.35
N GLU A 132 -11.36 8.90 19.38
CA GLU A 132 -11.19 7.46 19.10
C GLU A 132 -10.02 7.14 18.13
N TYR A 133 -9.39 8.13 17.49
CA TYR A 133 -8.29 7.92 16.54
C TYR A 133 -7.11 8.89 16.80
N SER A 134 -5.99 8.38 17.32
CA SER A 134 -4.80 9.18 17.68
C SER A 134 -3.70 9.26 16.60
N GLN A 135 -4.04 9.21 15.31
CA GLN A 135 -3.07 9.27 14.20
C GLN A 135 -3.69 10.03 13.03
N PHE A 136 -3.43 11.32 12.89
CA PHE A 136 -4.09 12.08 11.82
C PHE A 136 -3.36 11.81 10.52
N HIS A 137 -4.09 11.47 9.44
CA HIS A 137 -3.64 11.43 8.04
C HIS A 137 -4.68 12.10 7.12
N THR A 138 -4.22 12.88 6.16
CA THR A 138 -5.00 13.71 5.26
C THR A 138 -4.14 14.16 4.06
N ARG A 139 -4.70 14.03 2.85
CA ARG A 139 -4.06 14.38 1.58
C ARG A 139 -5.06 15.00 0.59
N LEU A 140 -4.56 15.79 -0.34
CA LEU A 140 -5.05 16.11 -1.68
C LEU A 140 -3.84 16.73 -2.40
N ILE A 141 -3.39 16.37 -3.59
CA ILE A 141 -3.99 15.74 -4.77
C ILE A 141 -5.02 16.59 -5.54
N LEU A 142 -5.06 16.27 -6.86
CA LEU A 142 -5.05 17.05 -8.12
C LEU A 142 -6.12 18.16 -8.28
N ASN A 143 -5.70 19.43 -8.32
CA ASN A 143 -6.44 20.54 -8.91
C ASN A 143 -6.05 20.53 -10.38
N ASN A 144 -6.84 21.25 -11.15
CA ASN A 144 -6.81 21.34 -12.60
C ASN A 144 -5.48 21.97 -13.00
N ASP A 145 -4.55 21.03 -13.17
CA ASP A 145 -3.12 20.95 -12.85
C ASP A 145 -2.54 21.38 -11.46
N ILE A 146 -3.27 21.91 -10.46
CA ILE A 146 -2.65 22.49 -9.23
C ILE A 146 -3.11 22.03 -7.81
N PRO A 147 -3.05 20.75 -7.43
CA PRO A 147 -3.66 20.28 -6.18
C PRO A 147 -3.12 20.64 -4.84
N PHE A 148 -4.06 20.73 -3.89
CA PHE A 148 -3.75 20.77 -2.47
C PHE A 148 -4.89 20.21 -1.66
N LEU A 149 -4.59 19.43 -0.63
CA LEU A 149 -4.18 19.97 0.62
C LEU A 149 -3.66 18.81 1.51
N VAL A 150 -3.52 19.14 2.77
CA VAL A 150 -3.91 18.29 3.88
C VAL A 150 -2.78 17.59 4.63
N TYR A 151 -3.04 17.57 5.94
CA TYR A 151 -2.09 17.53 7.04
C TYR A 151 -2.39 16.37 7.97
N ILE A 152 -1.33 15.81 8.52
CA ILE A 152 -1.28 14.47 9.08
C ILE A 152 -0.33 14.53 10.26
N LEU A 153 -0.75 14.19 11.45
CA LEU A 153 0.05 14.17 12.66
C LEU A 153 -0.03 12.77 13.29
N CYS A 154 1.08 12.04 13.21
CA CYS A 154 1.28 10.78 13.91
C CYS A 154 2.40 10.97 14.94
N ASP A 155 2.04 11.29 16.18
CA ASP A 155 2.96 11.13 17.31
C ASP A 155 2.98 9.64 17.70
N ARG A 156 3.87 8.85 17.09
CA ARG A 156 4.28 7.61 17.77
C ARG A 156 5.04 8.02 19.03
N LYS A 157 4.35 8.01 20.17
CA LYS A 157 4.97 7.51 21.40
C LYS A 157 5.38 6.07 21.09
N ALA A 158 6.66 5.87 20.80
CA ALA A 158 7.29 4.60 21.07
C ALA A 158 7.02 4.23 22.54
N ASP A 159 6.99 2.92 22.80
CA ASP A 159 6.91 2.28 24.11
C ASP A 159 5.50 2.07 24.67
N ILE A 160 4.79 1.08 24.13
CA ILE A 160 4.02 0.21 25.03
C ILE A 160 5.03 -0.76 25.65
N LYS A 161 5.59 -0.37 26.80
CA LYS A 161 6.06 -1.35 27.79
C LYS A 161 4.82 -2.10 28.28
N VAL A 162 4.69 -3.36 27.90
CA VAL A 162 3.85 -4.28 28.64
C VAL A 162 4.66 -4.71 29.86
N SER A 163 4.10 -4.38 31.02
CA SER A 163 4.53 -4.75 32.37
C SER A 163 4.75 -6.24 32.55
#